data_AF-A0A847GCV8-F1
#
_entry.id   AF-A0A847GCV8-F1
#
_cell.length_a   1.000
_cell.length_b   1.000
_cell.length_c   1.000
_cell.angle_alpha   90.00
_cell.angle_beta   90.00
_cell.angle_gamma   90.00
#
_symmetry.space_group_name_H-M   'P 1'
#
loop_
_entity.id
_entity.type
_entity.pdbx_description
1 polymer ?
#
loop_
_entity_poly.entity_id
_entity_poly.type
_entity_poly.pdbx_seq_one_letter_code
_entity_poly.pdbx_strand_id
1 'polypeptide(L)' 'KHLSVLKNAGIVEDEKRGLQVYYRLRCPCILNFFNCVEGVLQENARRHMAMVG' A
#
# COMPACT_ATOMS: atom_id res chain seq x y z
N LYS A 1 -14.30 2.12 3.27
CA LYS A 1 -13.86 0.72 3.46
C LYS A 1 -12.34 0.54 3.42
N HIS A 2 -11.60 1.11 2.45
CA HIS A 2 -10.13 1.01 2.37
C HIS A 2 -9.41 1.43 3.66
N LEU A 3 -9.74 2.60 4.23
CA LEU A 3 -9.12 3.06 5.49
C LEU A 3 -9.37 2.11 6.66
N SER A 4 -10.54 1.48 6.73
CA SER A 4 -10.83 0.48 7.76
C SER A 4 -9.97 -0.78 7.59
N VAL A 5 -9.74 -1.23 6.36
CA VAL A 5 -8.83 -2.36 6.07
C VAL A 5 -7.40 -1.99 6.45
N LEU A 6 -6.92 -0.82 6.02
CA LEU A 6 -5.57 -0.35 6.32
C LEU A 6 -5.35 -0.12 7.83
N LYS A 7 -6.36 0.39 8.54
CA LYS A 7 -6.36 0.55 9.99
C LYS A 7 -6.30 -0.80 10.70
N ASN A 8 -7.14 -1.76 10.28
CA ASN A 8 -7.14 -3.11 10.86
C ASN A 8 -5.83 -3.87 10.60
N ALA A 9 -5.17 -3.61 9.46
CA ALA A 9 -3.84 -4.13 9.15
C ALA A 9 -2.70 -3.39 9.87
N GLY A 10 -2.99 -2.32 10.63
CA GLY A 10 -2.00 -1.54 11.37
C GLY A 10 -1.13 -0.60 10.51
N ILE A 11 -1.50 -0.38 9.24
CA ILE A 11 -0.73 0.48 8.32
C ILE A 11 -0.99 1.95 8.61
N VAL A 12 -2.23 2.31 8.93
CA VAL A 12 -2.63 3.67 9.33
C VAL A 12 -3.25 3.64 10.71
N GLU A 13 -3.22 4.79 11.37
CA GLU A 13 -3.95 5.03 12.62
C GLU A 13 -4.75 6.31 12.54
N ASP A 14 -5.78 6.40 13.35
CA ASP A 14 -6.71 7.51 13.39
C ASP A 14 -6.69 8.25 14.71
N GLU A 15 -6.95 9.55 14.64
CA GLU A 15 -7.12 10.46 15.76
C GLU A 15 -8.41 11.25 15.57
N LYS A 16 -9.32 11.18 16.54
CA LYS A 16 -10.58 11.90 16.51
C LYS A 16 -10.43 13.26 17.21
N ARG A 17 -10.69 14.35 16.49
CA ARG A 17 -10.71 15.73 17.01
C ARG A 17 -12.09 16.33 16.79
N GLY A 18 -12.92 16.30 17.83
CA GLY A 18 -14.33 16.70 17.74
C GLY A 18 -15.12 15.82 16.76
N LEU A 19 -15.66 16.44 15.72
CA LEU A 19 -16.40 15.74 14.65
C LEU A 19 -15.50 15.23 13.51
N GLN A 20 -14.22 15.58 13.51
CA GLN A 20 -13.27 15.21 12.46
C GLN A 20 -12.43 14.01 12.88
N VAL A 21 -12.13 13.14 11.92
CA VAL A 21 -11.23 12.00 12.10
C VAL A 21 -10.04 12.17 11.16
N TYR A 22 -8.86 12.29 11.74
CA TYR A 22 -7.60 12.42 11.03
C TYR A 22 -6.92 11.07 10.97
N TYR A 23 -6.39 10.71 9.80
CA TYR A 23 -5.61 9.49 9.63
C TYR A 23 -4.15 9.85 9.40
N ARG A 24 -3.24 9.09 10.01
CA ARG A 24 -1.80 9.18 9.78
C ARG A 24 -1.21 7.81 9.50
N LEU A 25 -0.16 7.78 8.70
CA LEU A 25 0.56 6.57 8.37
C LEU A 25 1.39 6.12 9.58
N ARG A 26 1.21 4.86 10.00
CA ARG A 26 1.95 4.24 11.11
C ARG A 26 3.18 3.48 10.62
N CYS A 27 3.09 2.79 9.48
CA CYS A 27 4.24 2.18 8.80
C CYS A 27 4.66 3.04 7.61
N PRO A 28 5.58 4.01 7.77
CA PRO A 28 6.14 4.75 6.64
C PRO A 28 6.90 3.85 5.66
N CYS A 29 7.41 2.72 6.16
CA CYS A 29 8.02 1.64 5.40
C CYS A 29 7.21 1.18 4.18
N ILE A 30 5.87 1.24 4.25
CA ILE A 30 4.99 0.75 3.18
C ILE A 30 5.20 1.48 1.85
N LEU A 31 5.62 2.76 1.91
CA LEU A 31 5.85 3.57 0.72
C LEU A 31 7.02 3.03 -0.10
N ASN A 32 8.13 2.70 0.57
CA ASN A 32 9.28 2.09 -0.07
C ASN A 32 8.98 0.66 -0.56
N PHE A 33 8.15 -0.07 0.19
CA PHE A 33 7.73 -1.41 -0.20
C PHE A 33 6.95 -1.41 -1.53
N PHE A 34 6.10 -0.41 -1.77
CA PHE A 34 5.38 -0.31 -3.05
C PHE A 34 6.32 -0.19 -4.26
N ASN A 35 7.44 0.53 -4.13
CA ASN A 35 8.45 0.60 -5.20
C ASN A 35 9.05 -0.79 -5.51
N CYS A 36 9.29 -1.61 -4.48
CA CYS A 36 9.75 -2.98 -4.67
C CYS A 36 8.69 -3.84 -5.38
N VAL A 37 7.43 -3.72 -4.98
CA VAL A 37 6.32 -4.45 -5.62
C VAL A 37 6.17 -4.05 -7.08
N GLU A 38 6.31 -2.77 -7.41
CA GLU A 38 6.28 -2.28 -8.78
C GLU A 38 7.38 -2.93 -9.64
N GLY A 39 8.62 -2.99 -9.13
CA GLY A 39 9.71 -3.69 -9.83
C GLY A 39 9.41 -5.17 -10.09
N VAL A 40 8.81 -5.86 -9.12
CA VAL A 40 8.36 -7.26 -9.28
C VAL A 40 7.27 -7.38 -10.33
N LEU A 41 6.27 -6.48 -10.33
CA LEU A 41 5.20 -6.48 -11.34
C LEU A 41 5.74 -6.25 -12.75
N GLN A 42 6.67 -5.31 -12.91
CA GLN A 42 7.32 -5.03 -14.20
C GLN A 42 8.11 -6.25 -14.70
N GLU A 43 8.89 -6.89 -13.83
CA GLU A 43 9.65 -8.09 -14.21
C GLU A 43 8.72 -9.25 -14.56
N ASN A 44 7.64 -9.45 -13.81
CA ASN A 44 6.64 -10.47 -14.12
C ASN A 44 5.98 -10.19 -15.48
N ALA A 45 5.57 -8.95 -15.76
CA ALA A 45 5.01 -8.57 -17.05
C ALA A 45 6.00 -8.82 -18.20
N ARG A 46 7.28 -8.48 -18.02
CA ARG A 46 8.35 -8.77 -18.98
C ARG A 46 8.50 -10.26 -19.24
N ARG A 47 8.51 -11.08 -18.18
CA ARG A 47 8.58 -12.55 -18.29
C ARG A 47 7.38 -13.13 -19.02
N HIS A 48 6.18 -12.66 -18.72
CA HIS A 48 4.96 -13.10 -19.40
C HIS A 48 5.00 -12.77 -20.90
N MET A 49 5.46 -11.57 -21.27
CA MET A 49 5.62 -11.20 -22.69
C MET A 49 6.65 -12.07 -23.41
N ALA A 50 7.77 -12.41 -22.75
CA ALA A 50 8.80 -13.29 -23.30
C ALA A 50 8.37 -14.76 -23.48
N MET A 51 7.26 -15.18 -22.87
CA MET A 51 6.70 -16.53 -23.04
C MET A 51 5.62 -16.62 -24.14
N VAL A 52 5.16 -15.48 -24.66
CA VAL A 52 4.04 -15.39 -25.63
C VAL A 52 4.52 -14.99 -27.03
N GLY A 53 5.78 -14.59 -27.17
CA GLY A 53 6.46 -14.36 -28.47
C GLY A 53 7.38 -15.51 -28.83
#